data_AF-A0A168ASZ7-F1
#
_entry.id   AF-A0A168ASZ7-F1
#
_cell.length_a   1.000
_cell.length_b   1.000
_cell.length_c   1.000
_cell.angle_alpha   90.00
_cell.angle_beta   90.00
_cell.angle_gamma   90.00
#
_symmetry.space_group_name_H-M   'P 1'
#
loop_
_entity.id
_entity.type
_entity.pdbx_description
1 polymer ?
#
loop_
_entity_poly.entity_id
_entity_poly.type
_entity_poly.pdbx_seq_one_letter_code
_entity_poly.pdbx_strand_id
1 'polypeptide(L)'
;MRLLLHTILGLLVLAVAVAYAADAQTVRDDVAKLNTLLKTLSSDVKLVKAGSLGIAQALQVEVDAVNIHKLLITAYNDAKASPPFGSSSFGVGLDFLKLEPQVKQTLRDVSSQKDVFGELGIIVLSSLYQLKMDTDNFGAAAVEKLALLERAIAPAILKKIDGEFNDAIVTYGGKAAHGHWDSQSLRESALVLSNGIITVLVGDAAQAYDLDACDSECGSATMMHPHLPRRILPREDARSRIT
;
A
#
# COMPACT_ATOMS: atom_id res chain seq x y z
N MET A 1 -4.89 -10.71 68.20
CA MET A 1 -6.17 -10.11 67.78
C MET A 1 -5.85 -8.99 66.80
N ARG A 2 -6.43 -9.06 65.60
CA ARG A 2 -6.80 -7.93 64.73
C ARG A 2 -5.65 -7.15 64.07
N LEU A 3 -5.42 -7.42 62.78
CA LEU A 3 -5.98 -6.68 61.63
C LEU A 3 -5.17 -5.41 61.32
N LEU A 4 -4.04 -5.59 60.62
CA LEU A 4 -3.45 -4.55 59.77
C LEU A 4 -3.48 -5.07 58.33
N LEU A 5 -4.67 -5.10 57.77
CA LEU A 5 -4.97 -5.58 56.42
C LEU A 5 -5.89 -4.56 55.75
N HIS A 6 -5.40 -3.37 55.41
CA HIS A 6 -6.21 -2.40 54.67
C HIS A 6 -5.39 -1.60 53.65
N THR A 7 -5.86 -1.72 52.41
CA THR A 7 -5.83 -0.72 51.33
C THR A 7 -4.48 -0.44 50.66
N ILE A 8 -3.97 -1.42 49.90
CA ILE A 8 -3.31 -1.08 48.62
C ILE A 8 -4.45 -0.86 47.62
N LEU A 9 -4.93 0.38 47.57
CA LEU A 9 -5.89 0.84 46.56
C LEU A 9 -5.14 0.94 45.23
N GLY A 10 -5.21 -0.13 44.43
CA GLY A 10 -4.62 -0.19 43.11
C GLY A 10 -5.26 0.85 42.19
N LEU A 11 -4.52 1.92 41.91
CA LEU A 11 -4.86 2.91 40.89
C LEU A 11 -4.64 2.26 39.51
N LEU A 12 -5.66 1.55 39.01
CA LEU A 12 -5.69 1.08 37.64
C LEU A 12 -5.94 2.28 36.73
N VAL A 13 -4.86 2.94 36.31
CA VAL A 13 -4.91 3.96 35.25
C VAL A 13 -5.23 3.22 33.95
N LEU A 14 -6.51 3.22 33.59
CA LEU A 14 -6.97 2.77 32.28
C LEU A 14 -6.49 3.82 31.27
N ALA A 15 -5.30 3.63 30.71
CA ALA A 15 -4.80 4.42 29.60
C ALA A 15 -5.70 4.13 28.40
N VAL A 16 -6.77 4.91 28.25
CA VAL A 16 -7.53 4.97 27.02
C VAL A 16 -6.57 5.52 25.98
N ALA A 17 -6.03 4.65 25.14
CA ALA A 17 -5.34 5.06 23.94
C ALA A 17 -6.35 5.87 23.13
N VAL A 18 -6.27 7.19 23.22
CA VAL A 18 -7.02 8.09 22.34
C VAL A 18 -6.40 7.86 20.97
N ALA A 19 -7.03 7.00 20.18
CA ALA A 19 -6.74 6.91 18.76
C ALA A 19 -7.10 8.27 18.16
N TYR A 20 -6.10 9.14 18.00
CA TYR A 20 -6.29 10.39 17.30
C TYR A 20 -6.72 10.02 15.88
N ALA A 21 -7.95 10.37 15.51
CA ALA A 21 -8.39 10.25 14.13
C ALA A 21 -7.43 11.09 13.27
N ALA A 22 -6.96 10.51 12.16
CA ALA A 22 -6.12 11.23 11.21
C ALA A 22 -6.79 12.55 10.82
N ASP A 23 -6.05 13.64 10.76
CA ASP A 23 -6.59 14.96 10.40
C ASP A 23 -6.07 15.42 9.03
N ALA A 24 -6.49 16.62 8.61
CA ALA A 24 -6.01 17.19 7.36
C ALA A 24 -4.48 17.35 7.33
N GLN A 25 -3.82 17.55 8.47
CA GLN A 25 -2.37 17.68 8.52
C GLN A 25 -1.68 16.33 8.26
N THR A 26 -2.22 15.26 8.83
CA THR A 26 -1.76 13.87 8.60
C THR A 26 -1.73 13.54 7.11
N VAL A 27 -2.83 13.83 6.39
CA VAL A 27 -2.93 13.60 4.94
C VAL A 27 -1.92 14.44 4.17
N ARG A 28 -1.66 15.68 4.60
CA ARG A 28 -0.65 16.55 3.95
C ARG A 28 0.78 16.05 4.18
N ASP A 29 1.06 15.53 5.37
CA ASP A 29 2.35 14.91 5.68
C ASP A 29 2.59 13.68 4.80
N ASP A 30 1.54 12.89 4.52
CA ASP A 30 1.64 11.76 3.60
C ASP A 30 1.88 12.20 2.15
N VAL A 31 1.23 13.26 1.68
CA VAL A 31 1.53 13.85 0.36
C VAL A 31 2.99 14.33 0.29
N ALA A 32 3.53 14.91 1.36
CA ALA A 32 4.92 15.34 1.43
C ALA A 32 5.91 14.14 1.40
N LYS A 33 5.61 13.07 2.14
CA LYS A 33 6.38 11.81 2.09
C LYS A 33 6.32 11.19 0.68
N LEU A 34 5.15 11.18 0.05
CA LEU A 34 4.94 10.65 -1.29
C LEU A 34 5.79 11.41 -2.31
N ASN A 35 5.80 12.75 -2.23
CA ASN A 35 6.67 13.59 -3.06
C ASN A 35 8.17 13.26 -2.87
N THR A 36 8.57 12.88 -1.66
CA THR A 36 9.96 12.46 -1.38
C THR A 36 10.27 11.12 -2.03
N LEU A 37 9.40 10.11 -1.85
CA LEU A 37 9.57 8.80 -2.47
C LEU A 37 9.56 8.86 -4.01
N LEU A 38 8.71 9.70 -4.60
CA LEU A 38 8.69 9.91 -6.05
C LEU A 38 10.00 10.49 -6.59
N LYS A 39 10.67 11.35 -5.82
CA LYS A 39 12.00 11.88 -6.17
C LYS A 39 13.07 10.81 -6.06
N THR A 40 13.04 9.97 -5.02
CA THR A 40 13.94 8.82 -4.89
C THR A 40 13.76 7.88 -6.07
N LEU A 41 12.53 7.45 -6.37
CA LEU A 41 12.23 6.60 -7.52
C LEU A 41 12.72 7.21 -8.85
N SER A 42 12.48 8.51 -9.05
CA SER A 42 12.95 9.24 -10.24
C SER A 42 14.49 9.29 -10.34
N SER A 43 15.19 9.37 -9.21
CA SER A 43 16.65 9.32 -9.16
C SER A 43 17.14 7.91 -9.48
N ASP A 44 16.59 6.90 -8.81
CA ASP A 44 17.10 5.53 -8.87
C ASP A 44 16.80 4.88 -10.23
N VAL A 45 15.66 5.20 -10.85
CA VAL A 45 15.35 4.72 -12.21
C VAL A 45 16.36 5.23 -13.24
N LYS A 46 16.92 6.44 -13.05
CA LYS A 46 17.96 6.98 -13.95
C LYS A 46 19.30 6.27 -13.80
N LEU A 47 19.52 5.55 -12.70
CA LEU A 47 20.75 4.81 -12.43
C LEU A 47 20.73 3.39 -13.00
N VAL A 48 19.56 2.90 -13.43
CA VAL A 48 19.43 1.57 -14.03
C VAL A 48 20.24 1.50 -15.32
N LYS A 49 20.99 0.42 -15.48
CA LYS A 49 21.81 0.12 -16.66
C LYS A 49 21.29 -1.14 -17.34
N ALA A 50 21.57 -1.29 -18.64
CA ALA A 50 21.15 -2.49 -19.35
C ALA A 50 21.99 -3.70 -18.92
N GLY A 51 21.39 -4.89 -19.00
CA GLY A 51 22.05 -6.16 -18.70
C GLY A 51 22.23 -6.43 -17.20
N SER A 52 23.08 -7.40 -16.88
CA SER A 52 23.22 -7.93 -15.50
C SER A 52 23.72 -6.90 -14.49
N LEU A 53 24.49 -5.90 -14.93
CA LEU A 53 24.99 -4.82 -14.07
C LEU A 53 23.88 -3.89 -13.55
N GLY A 54 22.69 -3.92 -14.16
CA GLY A 54 21.53 -3.12 -13.78
C GLY A 54 20.54 -3.81 -12.86
N ILE A 55 20.70 -5.12 -12.59
CA ILE A 55 19.70 -5.90 -11.83
C ILE A 55 19.54 -5.35 -10.41
N ALA A 56 20.64 -4.99 -9.75
CA ALA A 56 20.59 -4.43 -8.40
C ALA A 56 19.85 -3.07 -8.36
N GLN A 57 20.07 -2.22 -9.36
CA GLN A 57 19.39 -0.93 -9.49
C GLN A 57 17.92 -1.11 -9.85
N ALA A 58 17.59 -2.07 -10.72
CA ALA A 58 16.21 -2.40 -11.04
C ALA A 58 15.46 -2.95 -9.81
N LEU A 59 16.14 -3.75 -8.97
CA LEU A 59 15.58 -4.19 -7.70
C LEU A 59 15.36 -3.01 -6.74
N GLN A 60 16.27 -2.05 -6.68
CA GLN A 60 16.08 -0.83 -5.89
C GLN A 60 14.86 -0.02 -6.36
N VAL A 61 14.66 0.10 -7.68
CA VAL A 61 13.46 0.73 -8.25
C VAL A 61 12.18 0.02 -7.81
N GLU A 62 12.18 -1.31 -7.77
CA GLU A 62 11.02 -2.08 -7.29
C GLU A 62 10.79 -1.87 -5.78
N VAL A 63 11.85 -1.80 -4.98
CA VAL A 63 11.75 -1.45 -3.54
C VAL A 63 11.11 -0.07 -3.35
N ASP A 64 11.52 0.92 -4.16
CA ASP A 64 10.92 2.25 -4.12
C ASP A 64 9.44 2.22 -4.50
N ALA A 65 9.07 1.46 -5.54
CA ALA A 65 7.67 1.28 -5.95
C ALA A 65 6.83 0.63 -4.82
N VAL A 66 7.35 -0.40 -4.15
CA VAL A 66 6.70 -1.03 -2.99
C VAL A 66 6.54 -0.06 -1.83
N ASN A 67 7.52 0.80 -1.57
CA ASN A 67 7.43 1.81 -0.52
C ASN A 67 6.36 2.87 -0.85
N ILE A 68 6.25 3.29 -2.11
CA ILE A 68 5.18 4.17 -2.57
C ILE A 68 3.81 3.50 -2.41
N HIS A 69 3.68 2.23 -2.83
CA HIS A 69 2.46 1.44 -2.65
C HIS A 69 2.01 1.43 -1.18
N LYS A 70 2.91 1.04 -0.26
CA LYS A 70 2.63 1.00 1.18
C LYS A 70 2.19 2.37 1.70
N LEU A 71 2.86 3.44 1.29
CA LEU A 71 2.49 4.79 1.70
C LEU A 71 1.11 5.20 1.17
N LEU A 72 0.78 4.86 -0.08
CA LEU A 72 -0.54 5.16 -0.66
C LEU A 72 -1.67 4.43 0.07
N ILE A 73 -1.45 3.18 0.50
CA ILE A 73 -2.41 2.44 1.33
C ILE A 73 -2.60 3.13 2.69
N THR A 74 -1.51 3.57 3.34
CA THR A 74 -1.59 4.35 4.59
C THR A 74 -2.34 5.65 4.37
N ALA A 75 -1.97 6.45 3.37
CA ALA A 75 -2.58 7.74 3.06
C ALA A 75 -4.08 7.61 2.72
N TYR A 76 -4.48 6.53 2.04
CA TYR A 76 -5.88 6.20 1.79
C TYR A 76 -6.64 5.96 3.10
N ASN A 77 -6.08 5.15 4.01
CA ASN A 77 -6.70 4.85 5.29
C ASN A 77 -6.81 6.11 6.17
N ASP A 78 -5.76 6.93 6.19
CA ASP A 78 -5.73 8.19 6.93
C ASP A 78 -6.77 9.17 6.38
N ALA A 79 -6.81 9.37 5.05
CA ALA A 79 -7.84 10.20 4.42
C ALA A 79 -9.26 9.71 4.74
N LYS A 80 -9.51 8.39 4.71
CA LYS A 80 -10.83 7.84 5.06
C LYS A 80 -11.20 8.06 6.52
N ALA A 81 -10.24 7.87 7.42
CA ALA A 81 -10.42 8.07 8.85
C ALA A 81 -10.62 9.55 9.22
N SER A 82 -10.17 10.47 8.37
CA SER A 82 -10.29 11.90 8.63
C SER A 82 -11.73 12.42 8.62
N PRO A 83 -12.04 13.41 9.48
CA PRO A 83 -13.22 14.24 9.28
C PRO A 83 -13.09 15.08 7.99
N PRO A 84 -14.17 15.69 7.48
CA PRO A 84 -14.08 16.66 6.40
C PRO A 84 -13.05 17.75 6.72
N PHE A 85 -12.21 18.12 5.75
CA PHE A 85 -11.04 18.98 5.99
C PHE A 85 -11.41 20.44 6.29
N GLY A 86 -12.63 20.89 5.94
CA GLY A 86 -13.11 22.23 6.26
C GLY A 86 -12.19 23.32 5.70
N SER A 87 -11.70 24.22 6.57
CA SER A 87 -10.78 25.29 6.21
C SER A 87 -9.41 24.82 5.69
N SER A 88 -9.01 23.59 6.01
CA SER A 88 -7.75 23.00 5.53
C SER A 88 -7.84 22.42 4.12
N SER A 89 -9.04 22.36 3.52
CA SER A 89 -9.26 21.80 2.18
C SER A 89 -8.40 22.46 1.11
N PHE A 90 -8.28 23.80 1.16
CA PHE A 90 -7.45 24.55 0.22
C PHE A 90 -5.97 24.15 0.31
N GLY A 91 -5.44 23.97 1.52
CA GLY A 91 -4.07 23.53 1.75
C GLY A 91 -3.81 22.12 1.19
N VAL A 92 -4.71 21.18 1.47
CA VAL A 92 -4.65 19.82 0.91
C VAL A 92 -4.71 19.87 -0.62
N GLY A 93 -5.64 20.63 -1.21
CA GLY A 93 -5.77 20.78 -2.65
C GLY A 93 -4.51 21.37 -3.32
N LEU A 94 -3.86 22.36 -2.70
CA LEU A 94 -2.59 22.91 -3.18
C LEU A 94 -1.45 21.88 -3.14
N ASP A 95 -1.43 21.01 -2.14
CA ASP A 95 -0.39 19.99 -2.03
C ASP A 95 -0.57 18.90 -3.11
N PHE A 96 -1.80 18.51 -3.44
CA PHE A 96 -2.09 17.66 -4.61
C PHE A 96 -1.68 18.34 -5.93
N LEU A 97 -1.94 19.64 -6.09
CA LEU A 97 -1.55 20.38 -7.29
C LEU A 97 -0.03 20.41 -7.48
N LYS A 98 0.73 20.53 -6.38
CA LYS A 98 2.21 20.45 -6.41
C LYS A 98 2.73 19.06 -6.68
N LEU A 99 1.95 18.02 -6.38
CA LEU A 99 2.31 16.62 -6.63
C LEU A 99 2.24 16.26 -8.12
N GLU A 100 1.28 16.82 -8.87
CA GLU A 100 1.08 16.60 -10.31
C GLU A 100 2.40 16.64 -11.13
N PRO A 101 3.20 17.72 -11.11
CA PRO A 101 4.44 17.78 -11.89
C PRO A 101 5.48 16.75 -11.46
N GLN A 102 5.53 16.38 -10.17
CA GLN A 102 6.47 15.38 -9.68
C GLN A 102 6.08 13.98 -10.17
N VAL A 103 4.81 13.60 -10.07
CA VAL A 103 4.31 12.30 -10.58
C VAL A 103 4.58 12.19 -12.08
N LYS A 104 4.24 13.24 -12.84
CA LYS A 104 4.54 13.34 -14.26
C LYS A 104 6.02 13.12 -14.58
N GLN A 105 6.91 13.80 -13.87
CA GLN A 105 8.35 13.66 -14.11
C GLN A 105 8.83 12.23 -13.77
N THR A 106 8.43 11.69 -12.64
CA THR A 106 8.80 10.33 -12.22
C THR A 106 8.32 9.28 -13.23
N LEU A 107 7.07 9.35 -13.70
CA LEU A 107 6.54 8.43 -14.70
C LEU A 107 7.22 8.56 -16.07
N ARG A 108 7.62 9.77 -16.46
CA ARG A 108 8.44 10.00 -17.66
C ARG A 108 9.83 9.40 -17.53
N ASP A 109 10.46 9.55 -16.37
CA ASP A 109 11.77 8.97 -16.09
C ASP A 109 11.70 7.43 -16.16
N VAL A 110 10.67 6.82 -15.54
CA VAL A 110 10.39 5.38 -15.64
C VAL A 110 10.16 4.96 -17.09
N SER A 111 9.37 5.71 -17.84
CA SER A 111 9.06 5.42 -19.25
C SER A 111 10.29 5.52 -20.15
N SER A 112 11.18 6.48 -19.88
CA SER A 112 12.42 6.67 -20.64
C SER A 112 13.40 5.51 -20.51
N GLN A 113 13.24 4.68 -19.48
CA GLN A 113 14.08 3.52 -19.19
C GLN A 113 13.51 2.20 -19.72
N LYS A 114 12.42 2.23 -20.49
CA LYS A 114 11.74 1.03 -21.02
C LYS A 114 12.72 0.01 -21.62
N ASP A 115 13.56 0.46 -22.55
CA ASP A 115 14.49 -0.42 -23.27
C ASP A 115 15.60 -0.96 -22.37
N VAL A 116 15.96 -0.20 -21.32
CA VAL A 116 16.98 -0.58 -20.34
C VAL A 116 16.47 -1.69 -19.41
N PHE A 117 15.20 -1.63 -19.00
CA PHE A 117 14.58 -2.69 -18.20
C PHE A 117 14.43 -4.00 -18.98
N GLY A 118 14.24 -3.94 -20.30
CA GLY A 118 14.16 -5.13 -21.16
C GLY A 118 13.11 -6.13 -20.65
N GLU A 119 13.55 -7.34 -20.32
CA GLU A 119 12.68 -8.42 -19.79
C GLU A 119 12.02 -8.07 -18.45
N LEU A 120 12.64 -7.19 -17.64
CA LEU A 120 12.07 -6.71 -16.38
C LEU A 120 10.89 -5.75 -16.59
N GLY A 121 10.64 -5.31 -17.83
CA GLY A 121 9.54 -4.41 -18.16
C GLY A 121 8.16 -4.94 -17.75
N ILE A 122 7.98 -6.26 -17.66
CA ILE A 122 6.71 -6.85 -17.18
C ILE A 122 6.47 -6.57 -15.68
N ILE A 123 7.54 -6.54 -14.88
CA ILE A 123 7.46 -6.22 -13.45
C ILE A 123 7.11 -4.74 -13.31
N VAL A 124 7.80 -3.87 -14.04
CA VAL A 124 7.51 -2.42 -14.06
C VAL A 124 6.05 -2.18 -14.47
N LEU A 125 5.54 -2.90 -15.48
CA LEU A 125 4.15 -2.81 -15.91
C LEU A 125 3.17 -3.19 -14.77
N SER A 126 3.44 -4.27 -14.05
CA SER A 126 2.65 -4.67 -12.87
C SER A 126 2.62 -3.56 -11.82
N SER A 127 3.80 -3.03 -11.47
CA SER A 127 3.96 -1.98 -10.47
C SER A 127 3.25 -0.69 -10.89
N LEU A 128 3.26 -0.33 -12.18
CA LEU A 128 2.51 0.82 -12.71
C LEU A 128 0.99 0.65 -12.56
N TYR A 129 0.43 -0.52 -12.85
CA TYR A 129 -1.00 -0.79 -12.64
C TYR A 129 -1.39 -0.69 -11.16
N GLN A 130 -0.60 -1.31 -10.28
CA GLN A 130 -0.83 -1.28 -8.84
C GLN A 130 -0.77 0.15 -8.30
N LEU A 131 0.29 0.89 -8.61
CA LEU A 131 0.47 2.27 -8.17
C LEU A 131 -0.60 3.21 -8.70
N LYS A 132 -1.06 3.01 -9.94
CA LYS A 132 -2.21 3.77 -10.46
C LYS A 132 -3.45 3.50 -9.61
N MET A 133 -3.80 2.23 -9.38
CA MET A 133 -4.98 1.85 -8.59
C MET A 133 -4.94 2.46 -7.18
N ASP A 134 -3.79 2.40 -6.51
CA ASP A 134 -3.63 2.97 -5.17
C ASP A 134 -3.72 4.50 -5.18
N THR A 135 -3.17 5.15 -6.21
CA THR A 135 -3.27 6.60 -6.39
C THR A 135 -4.73 7.02 -6.61
N ASP A 136 -5.49 6.27 -7.41
CA ASP A 136 -6.92 6.53 -7.65
C ASP A 136 -7.73 6.40 -6.35
N ASN A 137 -7.47 5.33 -5.58
CA ASN A 137 -8.13 5.09 -4.31
C ASN A 137 -7.82 6.20 -3.30
N PHE A 138 -6.55 6.57 -3.15
CA PHE A 138 -6.14 7.67 -2.28
C PHE A 138 -6.76 9.01 -2.73
N GLY A 139 -6.67 9.32 -4.02
CA GLY A 139 -7.22 10.54 -4.60
C GLY A 139 -8.73 10.66 -4.37
N ALA A 140 -9.49 9.59 -4.61
CA ALA A 140 -10.92 9.56 -4.37
C ALA A 140 -11.26 9.79 -2.88
N ALA A 141 -10.58 9.09 -1.98
CA ALA A 141 -10.77 9.24 -0.54
C ALA A 141 -10.47 10.68 -0.06
N ALA A 142 -9.38 11.29 -0.53
CA ALA A 142 -9.06 12.67 -0.20
C ALA A 142 -10.09 13.66 -0.75
N VAL A 143 -10.57 13.46 -1.98
CA VAL A 143 -11.58 14.33 -2.63
C VAL A 143 -12.91 14.33 -1.88
N GLU A 144 -13.32 13.19 -1.33
CA GLU A 144 -14.53 13.09 -0.49
C GLU A 144 -14.44 13.96 0.78
N LYS A 145 -13.23 14.24 1.28
CA LYS A 145 -13.02 15.04 2.48
C LYS A 145 -12.82 16.53 2.21
N LEU A 146 -12.55 16.92 0.95
CA LEU A 146 -12.42 18.32 0.53
C LEU A 146 -13.76 19.09 0.65
N ALA A 147 -13.65 20.39 0.88
CA ALA A 147 -14.75 21.33 0.73
C ALA A 147 -15.21 21.46 -0.74
N LEU A 148 -16.38 22.07 -0.94
CA LEU A 148 -17.12 22.03 -2.22
C LEU A 148 -16.31 22.56 -3.41
N LEU A 149 -15.58 23.67 -3.23
CA LEU A 149 -14.82 24.30 -4.31
C LEU A 149 -13.64 23.42 -4.74
N GLU A 150 -12.84 22.95 -3.78
CA GLU A 150 -11.68 22.10 -4.07
C GLU A 150 -12.12 20.75 -4.63
N ARG A 151 -13.21 20.19 -4.12
CA ARG A 151 -13.81 18.95 -4.65
C ARG A 151 -14.23 19.07 -6.11
N ALA A 152 -14.65 20.26 -6.57
CA ALA A 152 -15.02 20.49 -7.96
C ALA A 152 -13.81 20.52 -8.91
N ILE A 153 -12.63 20.92 -8.41
CA ILE A 153 -11.42 21.08 -9.23
C ILE A 153 -10.54 19.82 -9.19
N ALA A 154 -10.49 19.12 -8.07
CA ALA A 154 -9.63 17.97 -7.85
C ALA A 154 -9.75 16.84 -8.92
N PRO A 155 -10.95 16.50 -9.44
CA PRO A 155 -11.08 15.50 -10.51
C PRO A 155 -10.27 15.84 -11.77
N ALA A 156 -10.08 17.12 -12.09
CA ALA A 156 -9.27 17.52 -13.23
C ALA A 156 -7.77 17.22 -13.02
N ILE A 157 -7.28 17.38 -11.79
CA ILE A 157 -5.88 17.06 -11.42
C ILE A 157 -5.67 15.54 -11.46
N LEU A 158 -6.58 14.78 -10.82
CA LEU A 158 -6.52 13.32 -10.83
C LEU A 158 -6.56 12.76 -12.26
N LYS A 159 -7.41 13.31 -13.14
CA LYS A 159 -7.47 12.92 -14.55
C LYS A 159 -6.14 13.13 -15.30
N LYS A 160 -5.37 14.16 -14.96
CA LYS A 160 -4.04 14.36 -15.58
C LYS A 160 -3.03 13.35 -15.07
N ILE A 161 -3.04 13.08 -13.76
CA ILE A 161 -2.19 12.03 -13.15
C ILE A 161 -2.50 10.68 -13.80
N ASP A 162 -3.78 10.36 -13.98
CA ASP A 162 -4.25 9.17 -14.70
C ASP A 162 -3.73 9.09 -16.14
N GLY A 163 -3.69 10.22 -16.83
CA GLY A 163 -3.12 10.32 -18.17
C GLY A 163 -1.65 9.89 -18.19
N GLU A 164 -0.84 10.42 -17.27
CA GLU A 164 0.59 10.09 -17.21
C GLU A 164 0.83 8.62 -16.81
N PHE A 165 0.01 8.05 -15.92
CA PHE A 165 0.08 6.60 -15.62
C PHE A 165 -0.29 5.76 -16.84
N ASN A 166 -1.35 6.13 -17.56
CA ASN A 166 -1.77 5.44 -18.77
C ASN A 166 -0.70 5.49 -19.86
N ASP A 167 -0.05 6.63 -20.05
CA ASP A 167 1.05 6.79 -21.00
C ASP A 167 2.24 5.89 -20.63
N ALA A 168 2.59 5.81 -19.34
CA ALA A 168 3.64 4.91 -18.86
C ALA A 168 3.26 3.42 -19.03
N ILE A 169 2.03 3.04 -18.69
CA ILE A 169 1.50 1.68 -18.87
C ILE A 169 1.57 1.26 -20.34
N VAL A 170 1.10 2.12 -21.25
CA VAL A 170 1.16 1.88 -22.70
C VAL A 170 2.60 1.78 -23.19
N THR A 171 3.49 2.62 -22.65
CA THR A 171 4.93 2.54 -22.95
C THR A 171 5.48 1.15 -22.64
N TYR A 172 5.08 0.51 -21.54
CA TYR A 172 5.48 -0.85 -21.19
C TYR A 172 4.66 -1.97 -21.87
N GLY A 173 3.79 -1.64 -22.82
CA GLY A 173 3.00 -2.60 -23.60
C GLY A 173 1.66 -2.99 -22.97
N GLY A 174 1.25 -2.32 -21.90
CA GLY A 174 -0.08 -2.46 -21.31
C GLY A 174 -1.17 -1.73 -22.10
N LYS A 175 -2.41 -1.87 -21.64
CA LYS A 175 -3.56 -1.11 -22.14
C LYS A 175 -3.88 0.01 -21.16
N ALA A 176 -4.16 1.20 -21.69
CA ALA A 176 -4.64 2.31 -20.88
C ALA A 176 -5.97 1.92 -20.17
N ALA A 177 -6.04 2.17 -18.87
CA ALA A 177 -7.26 2.02 -18.10
C ALA A 177 -8.04 3.34 -18.15
N HIS A 178 -9.18 3.33 -18.85
CA HIS A 178 -10.04 4.51 -18.96
C HIS A 178 -11.20 4.40 -17.95
N GLY A 179 -11.08 5.08 -16.81
CA GLY A 179 -12.18 5.25 -15.84
C GLY A 179 -12.17 4.26 -14.67
N HIS A 180 -13.19 4.38 -13.81
CA HIS A 180 -13.41 3.58 -12.61
C HIS A 180 -13.25 2.10 -12.95
N TRP A 181 -12.16 1.51 -12.44
CA TRP A 181 -11.68 0.16 -12.73
C TRP A 181 -12.83 -0.82 -12.92
N ASP A 182 -13.10 -1.15 -14.19
CA ASP A 182 -14.04 -2.23 -14.45
C ASP A 182 -13.47 -3.52 -13.86
N SER A 183 -14.36 -4.45 -13.52
CA SER A 183 -13.99 -5.74 -12.95
C SER A 183 -13.04 -6.55 -13.83
N GLN A 184 -12.89 -6.20 -15.12
CA GLN A 184 -12.00 -6.88 -16.05
C GLN A 184 -10.56 -6.40 -15.87
N SER A 185 -10.34 -5.08 -15.69
CA SER A 185 -9.03 -4.53 -15.35
C SER A 185 -8.55 -5.04 -13.99
N LEU A 186 -9.45 -5.15 -12.99
CA LEU A 186 -9.12 -5.75 -11.69
C LEU A 186 -8.73 -7.22 -11.81
N ARG A 187 -9.34 -7.97 -12.74
CA ARG A 187 -8.99 -9.37 -13.01
C ARG A 187 -7.65 -9.50 -13.72
N GLU A 188 -7.33 -8.63 -14.67
CA GLU A 188 -6.03 -8.61 -15.34
C GLU A 188 -4.92 -8.23 -14.35
N SER A 189 -5.13 -7.20 -13.51
CA SER A 189 -4.20 -6.86 -12.43
C SER A 189 -4.06 -8.01 -11.42
N ALA A 190 -5.15 -8.63 -10.96
CA ALA A 190 -5.08 -9.78 -10.06
C ALA A 190 -4.34 -10.98 -10.68
N LEU A 191 -4.44 -11.20 -11.99
CA LEU A 191 -3.67 -12.22 -12.72
C LEU A 191 -2.18 -11.89 -12.76
N VAL A 192 -1.81 -10.63 -13.01
CA VAL A 192 -0.40 -10.20 -13.00
C VAL A 192 0.18 -10.32 -11.58
N LEU A 193 -0.55 -9.87 -10.56
CA LEU A 193 -0.13 -9.94 -9.15
C LEU A 193 -0.08 -11.39 -8.64
N SER A 194 -1.06 -12.23 -8.98
CA SER A 194 -1.07 -13.65 -8.61
C SER A 194 0.10 -14.43 -9.22
N ASN A 195 0.61 -13.99 -10.38
CA ASN A 195 1.72 -14.65 -11.04
C ASN A 195 3.10 -14.03 -10.72
N GLY A 196 3.15 -12.77 -10.28
CA GLY A 196 4.41 -12.06 -9.98
C GLY A 196 4.73 -11.88 -8.50
N ILE A 197 3.74 -11.62 -7.64
CA ILE A 197 3.96 -11.25 -6.23
C ILE A 197 3.99 -12.46 -5.29
N ILE A 198 3.27 -13.54 -5.61
CA ILE A 198 3.22 -14.73 -4.74
C ILE A 198 4.59 -15.40 -4.61
N THR A 199 5.52 -15.21 -5.56
CA THR A 199 6.87 -15.78 -5.44
C THR A 199 7.81 -14.91 -4.61
N VAL A 200 7.61 -13.59 -4.54
CA VAL A 200 8.53 -12.69 -3.82
C VAL A 200 8.14 -12.50 -2.35
N LEU A 201 6.83 -12.48 -2.02
CA LEU A 201 6.40 -12.28 -0.63
C LEU A 201 6.36 -13.55 0.23
N VAL A 202 6.40 -14.75 -0.36
CA VAL A 202 6.48 -16.00 0.41
C VAL A 202 7.91 -16.29 0.89
N GLY A 203 8.93 -15.63 0.32
CA GLY A 203 10.31 -15.71 0.79
C GLY A 203 10.59 -14.94 2.09
N ASP A 204 10.05 -13.73 2.21
CA ASP A 204 10.38 -12.83 3.35
C ASP A 204 9.45 -13.00 4.56
N ALA A 205 8.22 -13.48 4.40
CA ALA A 205 7.35 -13.81 5.54
C ALA A 205 7.85 -15.05 6.32
N ALA A 206 8.72 -15.88 5.72
CA ALA A 206 9.36 -16.99 6.40
C ALA A 206 10.62 -16.59 7.18
N GLN A 207 11.18 -15.38 6.98
CA GLN A 207 12.40 -14.90 7.67
C GLN A 207 12.13 -13.85 8.76
N ALA A 208 10.90 -13.33 8.86
CA ALA A 208 10.53 -12.38 9.92
C ALA A 208 9.91 -13.04 11.18
N TYR A 209 9.85 -14.37 11.25
CA TYR A 209 9.37 -15.14 12.42
C TYR A 209 10.40 -16.16 12.94
N ASP A 210 11.70 -15.88 12.80
CA ASP A 210 12.77 -16.63 13.48
C ASP A 210 13.87 -15.70 14.00
N LEU A 211 13.45 -14.72 14.80
CA LEU A 211 14.34 -13.92 15.67
C LEU A 211 13.83 -14.03 17.10
N ASP A 212 13.81 -15.25 17.62
CA ASP A 212 13.94 -15.55 19.04
C ASP A 212 14.37 -17.02 19.19
N ALA A 213 15.55 -17.32 18.64
CA ALA A 213 16.38 -18.37 19.22
C ALA A 213 16.79 -17.89 20.62
N CYS A 214 15.94 -18.20 21.60
CA CYS A 214 16.30 -18.28 23.01
C CYS A 214 17.45 -19.28 23.17
N ASP A 215 18.68 -18.81 22.97
CA ASP A 215 19.85 -19.47 23.50
C ASP A 215 20.04 -19.06 24.97
N SER A 216 20.22 -20.11 25.79
CA SER A 216 20.58 -20.14 27.21
C SER A 216 19.48 -19.92 28.26
N GLU A 217 19.19 -21.03 28.96
CA GLU A 217 18.52 -21.14 30.26
C GLU A 217 16.98 -21.15 30.30
N CYS A 218 16.38 -22.31 29.96
CA CYS A 218 15.17 -22.78 30.64
C CYS A 218 15.24 -24.29 30.85
N GLY A 219 15.34 -24.67 32.13
CA GLY A 219 15.51 -26.04 32.59
C GLY A 219 14.28 -26.92 32.41
N SER A 220 14.53 -28.22 32.62
CA SER A 220 13.57 -29.32 32.73
C SER A 220 12.21 -28.94 33.29
N ALA A 221 11.18 -29.03 32.45
CA ALA A 221 9.81 -29.21 32.90
C ALA A 221 9.11 -30.26 32.03
N THR A 222 8.68 -31.31 32.72
CA THR A 222 8.07 -32.54 32.28
C THR A 222 6.85 -32.34 31.37
N MET A 223 6.76 -33.19 30.35
CA MET A 223 5.62 -33.39 29.46
C MET A 223 4.28 -33.54 30.20
N MET A 224 3.25 -32.83 29.73
CA MET A 224 1.87 -33.28 29.84
C MET A 224 1.08 -32.81 28.60
N HIS A 225 0.79 -33.74 27.70
CA HIS A 225 -0.07 -33.55 26.53
C HIS A 225 -1.55 -33.54 26.93
N PRO A 226 -2.34 -32.51 26.56
CA PRO A 226 -3.79 -32.64 26.49
C PRO A 226 -4.21 -33.00 25.05
N HIS A 227 -4.79 -34.18 24.91
CA HIS A 227 -5.55 -34.62 23.75
C HIS A 227 -6.73 -33.67 23.48
N LEU A 228 -6.79 -33.07 22.29
CA LEU A 228 -8.01 -32.43 21.77
C LEU A 228 -8.74 -33.36 20.78
N PRO A 229 -10.07 -33.49 20.86
CA PRO A 229 -10.85 -34.37 20.01
C PRO A 229 -11.05 -33.82 18.59
N ARG A 230 -10.85 -34.69 17.59
CA ARG A 230 -11.17 -34.42 16.17
C ARG A 230 -12.67 -34.17 16.01
N ARG A 231 -13.03 -32.96 15.58
CA ARG A 231 -14.38 -32.61 15.15
C ARG A 231 -14.55 -33.04 13.68
N ILE A 232 -15.35 -34.08 13.45
CA ILE A 232 -15.78 -34.50 12.11
C ILE A 232 -16.89 -33.54 11.67
N LEU A 233 -16.67 -32.79 10.60
CA LEU A 233 -17.73 -32.02 9.94
C LEU A 233 -18.48 -32.92 8.95
N PRO A 234 -19.82 -32.83 8.88
CA PRO A 234 -20.61 -33.62 7.94
C PRO A 234 -20.44 -33.11 6.50
N ARG A 235 -20.36 -34.06 5.58
CA ARG A 235 -20.33 -33.89 4.13
C ARG A 235 -21.75 -33.54 3.66
N GLU A 236 -21.94 -32.33 3.16
CA GLU A 236 -23.22 -31.87 2.63
C GLU A 236 -23.34 -32.30 1.17
N ASP A 237 -24.15 -33.34 0.92
CA ASP A 237 -24.47 -33.87 -0.40
C ASP A 237 -25.55 -33.00 -1.07
N ALA A 238 -25.14 -32.14 -2.02
CA ALA A 238 -26.08 -31.43 -2.88
C ALA A 238 -26.45 -32.29 -4.11
N ARG A 239 -27.52 -33.08 -3.97
CA ARG A 239 -28.33 -33.62 -5.08
C ARG A 239 -29.71 -32.98 -5.06
N SER A 240 -30.22 -32.64 -6.26
CA SER A 240 -31.63 -32.73 -6.68
C SER A 240 -32.35 -31.42 -7.07
N ARG A 241 -32.71 -31.36 -8.37
CA ARG A 241 -33.98 -30.94 -9.03
C ARG A 241 -33.60 -30.29 -10.36
N ILE A 242 -33.92 -30.78 -11.56
CA ILE A 242 -35.19 -31.27 -12.14
C ILE A 242 -36.39 -30.42 -11.72
N THR A 243 -36.67 -29.40 -12.54
CA THR A 243 -37.88 -29.28 -13.39
C THR A 243 -37.56 -28.37 -14.55
#